data_AF-A0A416R0R2-F1
#
_entry.id   AF-A0A416R0R2-F1
#
_cell.length_a   1.000
_cell.length_b   1.000
_cell.length_c   1.000
_cell.angle_alpha   90.00
_cell.angle_beta   90.00
_cell.angle_gamma   90.00
#
_symmetry.space_group_name_H-M   'P 1'
#
loop_
_entity.id
_entity.type
_entity.pdbx_description
1 polymer ?
#
loop_
_entity_poly.entity_id
_entity_poly.type
_entity_poly.pdbx_seq_one_letter_code
_entity_poly.pdbx_strand_id
1 'polypeptide(L)'
;MNRSKTTILSLLIVAACMVAGILGARASRGEQTFSLGDFSGIQPECAVETFEEDPSNENLVSLLKVLCYWAQVEGDETVPTLIAEYGSLFYDRVREGEADPSELGSDAEMMELLQWVDSYGAKRMP
;
A
#
# COMPACT_ATOMS: atom_id res chain seq x y z
N MET A 1 3.54 5.02 -50.75
CA MET A 1 3.24 6.00 -49.68
C MET A 1 2.50 5.32 -48.51
N ASN A 2 3.03 4.19 -47.99
CA ASN A 2 2.33 3.37 -46.99
C ASN A 2 3.15 3.12 -45.70
N ARG A 3 4.46 3.42 -45.69
CA ARG A 3 5.32 3.14 -44.51
C ARG A 3 4.93 3.97 -43.28
N SER A 4 4.60 5.25 -43.46
CA SER A 4 4.25 6.13 -42.34
C SER A 4 2.95 5.75 -41.64
N LYS A 5 1.97 5.19 -42.36
CA LYS A 5 0.69 4.74 -41.78
C LYS A 5 0.88 3.52 -40.88
N THR A 6 1.77 2.59 -41.28
CA THR A 6 2.09 1.40 -40.49
C THR A 6 2.85 1.77 -39.22
N THR A 7 3.82 2.70 -39.28
CA THR A 7 4.59 3.13 -38.10
C THR A 7 3.72 3.83 -37.05
N ILE A 8 2.76 4.66 -37.47
CA ILE A 8 1.84 5.34 -36.56
C ILE A 8 0.88 4.34 -35.89
N LEU A 9 0.41 3.34 -36.64
CA LEU A 9 -0.47 2.29 -36.10
C LEU A 9 0.26 1.45 -35.04
N SER A 10 1.51 1.07 -35.30
CA SER A 10 2.34 0.32 -34.34
C SER A 10 2.63 1.14 -33.07
N LEU A 11 2.84 2.46 -33.20
CA LEU A 11 3.06 3.33 -32.04
C LEU A 11 1.79 3.45 -31.17
N LEU A 12 0.61 3.55 -31.81
CA LEU A 12 -0.68 3.59 -31.12
C LEU A 12 -0.99 2.28 -30.39
N ILE A 13 -0.65 1.13 -30.99
CA ILE A 13 -0.84 -0.18 -30.35
C ILE A 13 0.05 -0.31 -29.11
N VAL A 14 1.32 0.10 -29.19
CA VAL A 14 2.23 0.06 -28.03
C VAL A 14 1.76 0.99 -26.91
N ALA A 15 1.30 2.21 -27.25
CA ALA A 15 0.73 3.14 -26.27
C ALA A 15 -0.55 2.57 -25.63
N ALA A 16 -1.44 1.96 -26.42
CA ALA A 16 -2.64 1.31 -25.92
C ALA A 16 -2.33 0.12 -25.00
N CYS A 17 -1.31 -0.69 -25.30
CA CYS A 17 -0.87 -1.78 -24.44
C CYS A 17 -0.28 -1.30 -23.11
N MET A 18 0.46 -0.18 -23.09
CA MET A 18 0.94 0.40 -21.82
C MET A 18 -0.21 0.92 -20.96
N VAL A 19 -1.18 1.64 -21.55
CA VAL A 19 -2.35 2.15 -20.83
C VAL A 19 -3.23 0.99 -20.33
N ALA A 20 -3.41 -0.07 -21.13
CA ALA A 20 -4.12 -1.28 -20.72
C ALA A 20 -3.39 -2.06 -19.62
N GLY A 21 -2.05 -2.06 -19.60
CA GLY A 21 -1.26 -2.65 -18.51
C GLY A 21 -1.44 -1.90 -17.18
N ILE A 22 -1.49 -0.57 -17.22
CA ILE A 22 -1.73 0.28 -16.04
C ILE A 22 -3.17 0.11 -15.52
N LEU A 23 -4.16 0.07 -16.42
CA LEU A 23 -5.57 -0.19 -16.06
C LEU A 23 -5.80 -1.63 -15.57
N GLY A 24 -5.11 -2.62 -16.17
CA GLY A 24 -5.18 -4.02 -15.78
C GLY A 24 -4.57 -4.30 -14.40
N ALA A 25 -3.51 -3.59 -14.03
CA ALA A 25 -2.94 -3.64 -12.68
C ALA A 25 -3.91 -3.11 -11.61
N ARG A 26 -4.71 -2.07 -11.93
CA ARG A 26 -5.79 -1.59 -11.05
C ARG A 26 -6.97 -2.55 -11.00
N ALA A 27 -7.36 -3.16 -12.13
CA ALA A 27 -8.47 -4.12 -12.18
C ALA A 27 -8.15 -5.43 -11.43
N SER A 28 -6.88 -5.87 -11.42
CA SER A 28 -6.46 -7.06 -10.66
C SER A 28 -6.31 -6.83 -9.15
N ARG A 29 -6.28 -5.57 -8.68
CA ARG A 29 -6.44 -5.25 -7.25
C ARG A 29 -7.92 -5.27 -6.81
N GLY A 30 -8.84 -5.44 -7.76
CA GLY A 30 -10.26 -5.13 -7.64
C GLY A 30 -11.17 -6.13 -6.96
N GLU A 31 -10.68 -7.00 -6.07
CA GLU A 31 -11.58 -7.90 -5.31
C GLU A 31 -11.33 -7.94 -3.79
N GLN A 32 -10.24 -7.38 -3.26
CA GLN A 32 -10.08 -7.25 -1.81
C GLN A 32 -10.75 -5.99 -1.29
N THR A 33 -11.87 -6.17 -0.59
CA THR A 33 -12.54 -5.12 0.18
C THR A 33 -11.68 -4.73 1.39
N PHE A 34 -11.32 -3.45 1.47
CA PHE A 34 -10.62 -2.90 2.63
C PHE A 34 -11.55 -2.91 3.86
N SER A 35 -11.20 -3.68 4.89
CA SER A 35 -12.05 -3.95 6.06
C SER A 35 -11.43 -3.50 7.38
N LEU A 36 -10.25 -2.86 7.35
CA LEU A 36 -9.51 -2.37 8.53
C LEU A 36 -10.07 -1.10 9.17
N GLY A 37 -11.11 -0.50 8.57
CA GLY A 37 -11.77 0.69 9.07
C GLY A 37 -11.91 1.80 8.02
N ASP A 38 -12.59 2.89 8.40
CA ASP A 38 -12.71 4.11 7.61
C ASP A 38 -11.78 5.18 8.17
N PHE A 39 -10.82 5.61 7.36
CA PHE A 39 -9.79 6.60 7.72
C PHE A 39 -9.85 7.86 6.85
N SER A 40 -10.97 8.10 6.14
CA SER A 40 -11.18 9.28 5.30
C SER A 40 -10.99 10.62 6.03
N GLY A 41 -11.14 10.63 7.36
CA GLY A 41 -10.95 11.82 8.20
C GLY A 41 -9.52 12.11 8.64
N ILE A 42 -8.54 11.25 8.33
CA ILE A 42 -7.16 11.37 8.81
C ILE A 42 -6.22 11.42 7.61
N GLN A 43 -5.51 12.53 7.43
CA GLN A 43 -4.51 12.64 6.37
C GLN A 43 -3.25 11.81 6.68
N PRO A 44 -2.57 11.25 5.66
CA PRO A 44 -1.34 10.49 5.85
C PRO A 44 -0.27 11.23 6.64
N GLU A 45 -0.06 12.52 6.36
CA GLU A 45 0.90 13.37 7.06
C GLU A 45 0.61 13.49 8.57
N CYS A 46 -0.65 13.69 8.97
CA CYS A 46 -1.03 13.75 10.38
C CYS A 46 -0.79 12.41 11.10
N ALA A 47 -1.01 11.29 10.42
CA ALA A 47 -0.74 9.97 10.97
C ALA A 47 0.76 9.72 11.16
N VAL A 48 1.59 10.22 10.23
CA VAL A 48 3.06 10.17 10.36
C VAL A 48 3.51 11.00 11.56
N GLU A 49 3.06 12.25 11.66
CA GLU A 49 3.37 13.14 12.80
C GLU A 49 3.01 12.48 14.14
N THR A 50 1.82 11.88 14.23
CA THR A 50 1.36 11.19 15.46
C THR A 50 2.32 10.05 15.86
N PHE A 51 2.79 9.27 14.89
CA PHE A 51 3.76 8.20 15.15
C PHE A 51 5.15 8.74 15.52
N GLU A 52 5.59 9.82 14.89
CA GLU A 52 6.89 10.43 15.21
C GLU A 52 6.91 11.05 16.62
N GLU A 53 5.77 11.59 17.09
CA GLU A 53 5.62 12.09 18.45
C GLU A 53 5.59 10.97 19.50
N ASP A 54 4.94 9.84 19.19
CA ASP A 54 4.86 8.67 20.06
C ASP A 54 5.05 7.38 19.23
N PRO A 55 6.29 6.87 19.12
CA PRO A 55 6.62 5.76 18.23
C PRO A 55 6.26 4.39 18.81
N SER A 56 5.09 4.27 19.45
CA SER A 56 4.54 3.01 19.96
C SER A 56 4.13 2.04 18.84
N ASN A 57 3.93 0.77 19.18
CA ASN A 57 3.52 -0.24 18.20
C ASN A 57 2.07 -0.03 17.75
N GLU A 58 1.22 0.46 18.64
CA GLU A 58 -0.17 0.79 18.41
C GLU A 58 -0.28 1.96 17.43
N ASN A 59 0.57 2.99 17.58
CA ASN A 59 0.63 4.10 16.65
C ASN A 59 1.21 3.68 15.30
N LEU A 60 2.20 2.77 15.27
CA LEU A 60 2.70 2.20 14.03
C LEU A 60 1.63 1.43 13.27
N VAL A 61 0.84 0.59 13.96
CA VAL A 61 -0.29 -0.13 13.36
C VAL A 61 -1.35 0.84 12.87
N SER A 62 -1.67 1.87 13.64
CA SER A 62 -2.64 2.90 13.25
C SER A 62 -2.19 3.68 12.01
N LEU A 63 -0.91 4.06 11.96
CA LEU A 63 -0.28 4.68 10.78
C LEU A 63 -0.42 3.76 9.56
N LEU A 64 -0.06 2.48 9.67
CA LEU A 64 -0.14 1.55 8.56
C LEU A 64 -1.58 1.35 8.06
N LYS A 65 -2.57 1.31 8.96
CA LYS A 65 -4.00 1.25 8.59
C LYS A 65 -4.42 2.49 7.79
N VAL A 66 -4.04 3.70 8.23
CA VAL A 66 -4.31 4.95 7.51
C VAL A 66 -3.66 4.92 6.13
N LEU A 67 -2.36 4.60 6.05
CA LEU A 67 -1.65 4.59 4.77
C LEU A 67 -2.26 3.57 3.78
N CYS A 68 -2.59 2.37 4.25
CA CYS A 68 -3.22 1.35 3.40
C CYS A 68 -4.62 1.78 2.95
N TYR A 69 -5.40 2.46 3.80
CA TYR A 69 -6.69 3.03 3.41
C TYR A 69 -6.51 4.04 2.27
N TRP A 70 -5.60 5.01 2.42
CA TRP A 70 -5.37 6.04 1.39
C TRP A 70 -4.85 5.44 0.08
N ALA A 71 -4.00 4.42 0.16
CA ALA A 71 -3.48 3.75 -1.04
C ALA A 71 -4.56 2.96 -1.79
N GLN A 72 -5.46 2.28 -1.06
CA GLN A 72 -6.40 1.33 -1.64
C GLN A 72 -7.77 1.94 -1.92
N VAL A 73 -8.28 2.79 -1.02
CA VAL A 73 -9.62 3.39 -1.09
C VAL A 73 -9.58 4.73 -1.81
N GLU A 74 -8.69 5.63 -1.39
CA GLU A 74 -8.55 6.97 -2.01
C GLU A 74 -7.69 6.94 -3.28
N GLY A 75 -6.91 5.89 -3.48
CA GLY A 75 -6.04 5.72 -4.66
C GLY A 75 -4.86 6.69 -4.69
N ASP A 76 -4.38 7.10 -3.53
CA ASP A 76 -3.20 7.97 -3.40
C ASP A 76 -1.93 7.20 -3.80
N GLU A 77 -1.25 7.69 -4.84
CA GLU A 77 -0.05 7.05 -5.40
C GLU A 77 1.24 7.46 -4.66
N THR A 78 1.17 8.38 -3.69
CA THR A 78 2.32 8.87 -2.92
C THR A 78 2.59 8.05 -1.66
N VAL A 79 1.53 7.52 -1.04
CA VAL A 79 1.62 6.73 0.20
C VAL A 79 2.25 5.32 0.08
N PRO A 80 2.29 4.62 -1.07
CA PRO A 80 2.89 3.28 -1.14
C PRO A 80 4.34 3.20 -0.67
N THR A 81 5.13 4.25 -0.90
CA THR A 81 6.52 4.31 -0.41
C THR A 81 6.58 4.33 1.12
N LEU A 82 5.67 5.08 1.75
CA LEU A 82 5.56 5.14 3.22
C LEU A 82 5.11 3.79 3.79
N ILE A 83 4.17 3.09 3.12
CA ILE A 83 3.75 1.75 3.55
C ILE A 83 4.94 0.79 3.52
N ALA A 84 5.77 0.84 2.46
CA ALA A 84 6.95 -0.02 2.38
C ALA A 84 7.96 0.28 3.50
N GLU A 85 8.17 1.56 3.84
CA GLU A 85 9.07 2.00 4.90
C GLU A 85 8.59 1.59 6.30
N TYR A 86 7.41 2.08 6.71
CA TYR A 86 6.87 1.79 8.04
C TYR A 86 6.44 0.32 8.20
N GLY A 87 6.07 -0.34 7.10
CA GLY A 87 5.79 -1.77 7.11
C GLY A 87 7.04 -2.60 7.34
N SER A 88 8.19 -2.19 6.78
CA SER A 88 9.48 -2.82 7.08
C SER A 88 9.89 -2.59 8.53
N LEU A 89 9.69 -1.38 9.05
CA LEU A 89 9.90 -1.07 10.48
C LEU A 89 9.05 -1.96 11.38
N PHE A 90 7.78 -2.19 11.03
CA PHE A 90 6.92 -3.11 11.78
C PHE A 90 7.48 -4.53 11.80
N TYR A 91 7.91 -5.05 10.65
CA TYR A 91 8.55 -6.36 10.59
C TYR A 91 9.83 -6.46 11.41
N ASP A 92 10.64 -5.40 11.44
CA ASP A 92 11.84 -5.35 12.27
C ASP A 92 11.51 -5.43 13.76
N ARG A 93 10.52 -4.68 14.24
CA ARG A 93 10.07 -4.75 15.63
C ARG A 93 9.53 -6.12 16.00
N VAL A 94 8.77 -6.75 15.12
CA VAL A 94 8.27 -8.12 15.34
C VAL A 94 9.43 -9.12 15.42
N ARG A 95 10.41 -9.01 14.53
CA ARG A 95 11.60 -9.86 14.52
C ARG A 95 12.44 -9.70 15.79
N GLU A 96 12.55 -8.48 16.29
CA GLU A 96 13.32 -8.14 17.49
C GLU A 96 12.58 -8.47 18.78
N GLY A 97 11.31 -8.91 18.69
CA GLY A 97 10.47 -9.19 19.85
C GLY A 97 9.97 -7.93 20.55
N GLU A 98 10.08 -6.77 19.92
CA GLU A 98 9.58 -5.49 20.41
C GLU A 98 8.09 -5.31 20.13
N ALA A 99 7.54 -6.04 19.16
CA ALA A 99 6.13 -6.04 18.82
C ALA A 99 5.60 -7.48 18.70
N ASP A 100 4.45 -7.74 19.33
CA ASP A 100 3.69 -8.96 19.09
C ASP A 100 2.40 -8.60 18.33
N PRO A 101 2.24 -9.00 17.05
CA PRO A 101 1.03 -8.73 16.29
C PRO A 101 -0.25 -9.20 16.99
N SER A 102 -0.19 -10.28 17.76
CA SER A 102 -1.36 -10.82 18.48
C SER A 102 -1.84 -9.94 19.63
N GLU A 103 -0.99 -9.03 20.12
CA GLU A 103 -1.33 -8.06 21.16
C GLU A 103 -1.84 -6.72 20.58
N LEU A 104 -1.64 -6.48 19.28
CA LEU A 104 -1.88 -5.18 18.63
C LEU A 104 -3.21 -5.09 17.87
N GLY A 105 -3.91 -6.21 17.70
CA GLY A 105 -5.19 -6.30 17.03
C GLY A 105 -5.71 -7.73 16.98
N SER A 106 -6.91 -7.93 16.43
CA SER A 106 -7.38 -9.30 16.19
C SER A 106 -6.57 -9.98 15.09
N ASP A 107 -6.46 -11.31 15.14
CA ASP A 107 -5.77 -12.10 14.11
C ASP A 107 -6.23 -11.76 12.69
N ALA A 108 -7.55 -11.55 12.50
CA ALA A 108 -8.14 -11.19 11.23
C ALA A 108 -7.66 -9.81 10.74
N GLU A 109 -7.70 -8.80 11.61
CA GLU A 109 -7.24 -7.44 11.27
C GLU A 109 -5.75 -7.42 10.97
N MET A 110 -4.93 -8.10 11.78
CA MET A 110 -3.49 -8.12 11.59
C MET A 110 -3.10 -8.90 10.34
N MET A 111 -3.77 -10.03 10.04
CA MET A 111 -3.55 -10.74 8.78
C MET A 111 -3.91 -9.88 7.58
N GLU A 112 -5.04 -9.16 7.61
CA GLU A 112 -5.41 -8.27 6.51
C GLU A 112 -4.42 -7.11 6.37
N LEU A 113 -4.03 -6.47 7.48
CA LEU A 113 -3.02 -5.41 7.46
C LEU A 113 -1.71 -5.88 6.85
N LEU A 114 -1.23 -7.06 7.26
CA LEU A 114 0.03 -7.61 6.73
C LEU A 114 -0.06 -7.96 5.25
N GLN A 115 -1.23 -8.41 4.77
CA GLN A 115 -1.45 -8.62 3.33
C GLN A 115 -1.35 -7.31 2.54
N TRP A 116 -1.95 -6.22 3.04
CA TRP A 116 -1.84 -4.91 2.41
C TRP A 116 -0.39 -4.43 2.42
N VAL A 117 0.26 -4.47 3.58
CA VAL A 117 1.66 -4.05 3.77
C VAL A 117 2.60 -4.83 2.82
N ASP A 118 2.43 -6.14 2.67
CA ASP A 118 3.17 -6.96 1.71
C ASP A 118 2.91 -6.51 0.27
N SER A 119 1.65 -6.23 -0.09
CA SER A 119 1.26 -5.85 -1.45
C SER A 119 1.90 -4.54 -1.93
N TYR A 120 2.27 -3.67 -0.99
CA TYR A 120 2.96 -2.41 -1.25
C TYR A 120 4.49 -2.50 -1.14
N GLY A 121 5.05 -3.71 -0.94
CA GLY A 121 6.48 -3.96 -1.05
C GLY A 121 7.29 -3.75 0.23
N ALA A 122 6.64 -3.78 1.39
CA ALA A 122 7.35 -3.86 2.66
C ALA A 122 8.23 -5.12 2.70
N LYS A 123 9.47 -4.96 3.16
CA LYS A 123 10.44 -6.05 3.15
C LYS A 123 10.40 -6.77 4.48
N ARG A 124 9.93 -8.02 4.44
CA ARG A 124 10.29 -9.02 5.43
C ARG A 124 11.77 -9.34 5.21
N MET A 125 12.69 -8.60 5.81
CA MET A 125 14.11 -8.93 5.66
C MET A 125 14.34 -10.38 6.18
N PRO A 126 15.14 -11.20 5.47
CA PRO A 126 15.37 -12.60 5.79
C PRO A 126 16.18 -12.81 7.07
#